data_AF-A0A7R9F1A9-F1
#
_entry.id   AF-A0A7R9F1A9-F1
#
_cell.length_a   1.000
_cell.length_b   1.000
_cell.length_c   1.000
_cell.angle_alpha   90.00
_cell.angle_beta   90.00
_cell.angle_gamma   90.00
#
_symmetry.space_group_name_H-M   'P 1'
#
loop_
_entity.id
_entity.type
_entity.pdbx_description
1 polymer ?
#
loop_
_entity_poly.entity_id
_entity_poly.type
_entity_poly.pdbx_seq_one_letter_code
_entity_poly.pdbx_strand_id
1 'polypeptide(L)'
;MIATEEQMQSAKLPLEARGYCAHKLLEYQSCRADVWPWAAKCHHERHNYLNCEYEDYILRLKEYEREKRLLHRKKRIEEKKIVE
;
A
#
# COMPACT_ATOMS: atom_id res chain seq x y z
N MET A 1 -10.81 0.24 4.53
CA MET A 1 -9.71 0.04 5.51
C MET A 1 -10.13 -1.08 6.43
N ILE A 2 -9.32 -2.14 6.54
CA ILE A 2 -9.64 -3.34 7.34
C ILE A 2 -9.23 -3.16 8.81
N ALA A 3 -8.11 -2.48 9.06
CA ALA A 3 -7.69 -2.07 10.41
C ALA A 3 -8.44 -0.80 10.83
N THR A 4 -8.87 -0.77 12.10
CA THR A 4 -9.46 0.44 12.71
C THR A 4 -8.36 1.41 13.14
N GLU A 5 -8.68 2.70 13.22
CA GLU A 5 -7.72 3.73 13.65
C GLU A 5 -7.24 3.51 15.09
N GLU A 6 -8.16 3.09 15.98
CA GLU A 6 -7.85 2.77 17.37
C GLU A 6 -6.82 1.64 17.50
N GLN A 7 -6.92 0.60 16.66
CA GLN A 7 -5.95 -0.49 16.61
C GLN A 7 -4.57 -0.04 16.13
N MET A 8 -4.50 0.87 15.16
CA MET A 8 -3.22 1.42 14.68
C MET A 8 -2.56 2.34 15.71
N GLN A 9 -3.37 3.08 16.48
CA GLN A 9 -2.89 3.93 17.57
C GLN A 9 -2.40 3.11 18.76
N SER A 10 -3.14 2.07 19.16
CA SER A 10 -2.74 1.20 20.28
C SER A 10 -1.44 0.45 20.00
N ALA A 11 -1.23 0.01 18.76
CA ALA A 11 0.02 -0.60 18.29
C ALA A 11 1.16 0.40 18.05
N LYS A 12 0.93 1.71 18.27
CA LYS A 12 1.91 2.79 18.12
C LYS A 12 2.61 2.78 16.75
N LEU A 13 1.84 2.54 15.68
CA LEU A 13 2.39 2.52 14.32
C LEU A 13 2.85 3.92 13.89
N PRO A 14 4.02 4.03 13.22
CA PRO A 14 4.45 5.29 12.62
C PRO A 14 3.48 5.69 11.50
N LEU A 15 3.35 6.98 11.23
CA LEU A 15 2.38 7.51 10.26
C LEU A 15 2.57 6.90 8.87
N GLU A 16 3.81 6.63 8.46
CA GLU A 16 4.15 6.03 7.17
C GLU A 16 3.60 4.60 7.02
N ALA A 17 3.48 3.86 8.12
CA ALA A 17 3.00 2.48 8.11
C ALA A 17 1.47 2.38 8.26
N ARG A 18 0.75 3.49 8.43
CA ARG A 18 -0.73 3.54 8.56
C ARG A 18 -1.43 3.53 7.19
N GLY A 19 -0.96 2.67 6.28
CA GLY A 19 -1.55 2.50 4.95
C GLY A 19 -2.67 1.46 4.92
N TYR A 20 -3.14 1.15 3.71
CA TYR A 20 -4.12 0.08 3.48
C TYR A 20 -3.63 -1.28 3.97
N CYS A 21 -2.31 -1.50 3.90
CA CYS A 21 -1.65 -2.72 4.35
C CYS A 21 -1.44 -2.86 5.88
N ALA A 22 -1.85 -1.88 6.69
CA ALA A 22 -1.57 -1.86 8.14
C ALA A 22 -2.09 -3.10 8.90
N HIS A 23 -3.18 -3.71 8.43
CA HIS A 23 -3.75 -4.92 9.02
C HIS A 23 -2.78 -6.11 9.00
N LYS A 24 -1.98 -6.29 7.93
CA LYS A 24 -0.96 -7.34 7.84
C LYS A 24 0.26 -7.07 8.71
N LEU A 25 0.57 -5.79 8.93
CA LEU A 25 1.64 -5.40 9.85
C LEU A 25 1.28 -5.70 11.30
N LEU A 26 0.01 -5.50 11.68
CA LEU A 26 -0.50 -5.88 13.01
C LEU A 26 -0.42 -7.40 13.23
N GLU A 27 -0.82 -8.21 12.23
CA GLU A 27 -0.66 -9.67 12.26
C GLU A 27 0.81 -10.05 12.55
N TYR A 28 1.75 -9.52 11.76
CA TYR A 28 3.17 -9.77 11.94
C TYR A 28 3.71 -9.37 13.33
N GLN A 29 3.24 -8.25 13.88
CA GLN A 29 3.63 -7.81 15.22
C GLN A 29 3.09 -8.75 16.31
N SER A 30 1.85 -9.22 16.19
CA SER A 30 1.28 -10.19 17.14
C SER A 30 2.07 -11.50 17.16
N CYS A 31 2.34 -12.10 16.00
CA CYS A 31 3.16 -13.31 15.92
C CYS A 31 4.59 -13.11 16.45
N ARG A 32 5.18 -11.94 16.24
CA ARG A 32 6.50 -11.62 16.81
C ARG A 32 6.49 -11.55 18.33
N ALA A 33 5.41 -11.05 18.92
CA ALA A 33 5.23 -11.00 20.37
C ALA A 33 5.03 -12.41 20.96
N ASP A 34 4.25 -13.26 20.28
CA ASP A 34 3.91 -14.59 20.77
C ASP A 34 5.08 -15.58 20.71
N VAL A 35 5.91 -15.51 19.66
CA VAL A 35 6.99 -16.50 19.41
C VAL A 35 8.38 -15.98 19.85
N TRP A 36 8.45 -14.86 20.57
CA TRP A 36 9.73 -14.32 21.04
C TRP A 36 10.44 -15.32 21.98
N PRO A 37 11.75 -15.63 21.80
CA PRO A 37 12.75 -15.00 20.93
C PRO A 37 12.90 -15.57 19.50
N TRP A 38 12.15 -16.61 19.13
CA TRP A 38 12.25 -17.28 17.83
C TRP A 38 11.44 -16.59 16.73
N ALA A 39 11.61 -15.27 16.58
CA ALA A 39 10.90 -14.44 15.60
C ALA A 39 11.07 -14.91 14.14
N ALA A 40 12.07 -15.74 13.84
CA ALA A 40 12.25 -16.39 12.55
C ALA A 40 11.06 -17.28 12.14
N LYS A 41 10.26 -17.81 13.06
CA LYS A 41 9.09 -18.63 12.69
C LYS A 41 7.99 -17.81 11.98
N CYS A 42 8.06 -16.48 12.06
CA CYS A 42 7.05 -15.57 11.53
C CYS A 42 7.27 -15.15 10.05
N HIS A 43 7.99 -15.96 9.25
CA HIS A 43 8.32 -15.60 7.87
C HIS A 43 7.10 -15.45 6.95
N HIS A 44 6.06 -16.27 7.14
CA HIS A 44 4.85 -16.22 6.32
C HIS A 44 4.10 -14.90 6.44
N GLU A 45 3.89 -14.43 7.67
CA GLU A 45 3.19 -13.18 7.92
C GLU A 45 3.99 -11.97 7.42
N ARG A 46 5.32 -12.01 7.61
CA ARG A 46 6.21 -11.01 7.01
C ARG A 46 6.09 -10.97 5.49
N HIS A 47 6.06 -12.12 4.83
CA HIS A 47 5.92 -12.20 3.37
C HIS A 47 4.55 -11.67 2.91
N ASN A 48 3.48 -11.97 3.64
CA ASN A 48 2.15 -11.45 3.33
C ASN A 48 2.09 -9.92 3.41
N TYR A 49 2.72 -9.34 4.43
CA TYR A 49 2.85 -7.89 4.54
C TYR A 49 3.61 -7.29 3.35
N LEU A 50 4.78 -7.85 3.01
CA LEU A 50 5.59 -7.36 1.89
C LEU A 50 4.89 -7.48 0.53
N ASN A 51 4.15 -8.57 0.30
CA ASN A 51 3.37 -8.74 -0.92
C ASN A 51 2.29 -7.67 -1.06
N CYS A 52 1.63 -7.34 0.05
CA CYS A 52 0.60 -6.32 0.08
C CYS A 52 1.19 -4.91 -0.15
N GLU A 53 2.37 -4.59 0.40
CA GLU A 53 3.09 -3.35 0.06
C GLU A 53 3.50 -3.30 -1.43
N TYR A 54 3.87 -4.44 -2.00
CA TYR A 54 4.23 -4.55 -3.41
C TYR A 54 3.02 -4.33 -4.33
N GLU A 55 1.87 -4.89 -4.00
CA GLU A 55 0.62 -4.67 -4.72
C GLU A 55 0.19 -3.18 -4.66
N ASP A 56 0.30 -2.54 -3.49
CA ASP A 56 0.04 -1.11 -3.30
C ASP A 56 1.02 -0.25 -4.13
N TYR A 57 2.27 -0.68 -4.27
CA TYR A 57 3.23 -0.01 -5.15
C TYR A 57 2.85 -0.13 -6.63
N ILE A 58 2.46 -1.32 -7.09
CA ILE A 58 1.98 -1.54 -8.45
C ILE A 58 0.74 -0.69 -8.74
N LEU A 59 -0.19 -0.58 -7.79
CA LEU A 59 -1.40 0.22 -7.96
C LEU A 59 -1.04 1.70 -8.20
N ARG A 60 -0.12 2.26 -7.42
CA ARG A 60 0.38 3.63 -7.59
C ARG A 60 1.04 3.84 -8.96
N LEU A 61 1.80 2.87 -9.44
CA LEU A 61 2.38 2.93 -10.80
C LEU A 61 1.29 2.94 -11.88
N LYS A 62 0.25 2.12 -11.73
CA LYS A 62 -0.89 2.09 -12.67
C LYS A 62 -1.65 3.41 -12.68
N GLU A 63 -1.85 4.04 -11.53
CA GLU A 63 -2.49 5.36 -11.42
C GLU A 63 -1.68 6.43 -12.13
N TYR A 64 -0.36 6.44 -11.93
CA TYR A 64 0.55 7.34 -12.63
C TYR A 64 0.49 7.17 -14.16
N GLU A 65 0.56 5.93 -14.65
CA GLU A 65 0.43 5.68 -16.09
C GLU A 65 -0.93 6.08 -16.64
N ARG A 66 -2.00 5.85 -15.87
CA ARG A 66 -3.37 6.23 -16.24
C ARG A 66 -3.47 7.74 -16.41
N GLU A 67 -2.98 8.52 -15.45
CA GLU A 67 -3.00 9.99 -15.51
C GLU A 67 -2.18 10.49 -16.71
N LYS A 68 -0.98 9.94 -16.92
CA LYS A 68 -0.13 10.27 -18.07
C LYS A 68 -0.87 10.06 -19.40
N ARG A 69 -1.54 8.91 -19.57
CA ARG A 69 -2.32 8.59 -20.78
C ARG A 69 -3.50 9.56 -20.97
N LEU A 70 -4.19 9.92 -19.89
CA LEU A 70 -5.29 10.88 -19.92
C LEU A 70 -4.81 12.28 -20.32
N LEU A 71 -3.67 12.73 -19.80
CA LEU A 71 -3.07 14.02 -20.17
C LEU A 71 -2.66 14.05 -21.65
N HIS A 72 -2.01 13.00 -22.16
CA HIS A 72 -1.70 12.91 -23.59
C HIS A 72 -2.95 12.91 -24.47
N ARG A 73 -4.02 12.22 -24.05
CA ARG A 73 -5.30 12.24 -24.77
C ARG A 73 -5.94 13.62 -24.77
N LYS A 74 -5.91 14.35 -23.64
CA LYS A 74 -6.42 15.73 -23.54
C LYS A 74 -5.67 16.65 -24.51
N LYS A 75 -4.33 16.63 -24.49
CA LYS A 75 -3.49 17.41 -25.42
C LYS A 75 -3.85 17.15 -26.88
N ARG A 76 -3.97 15.88 -27.28
CA ARG A 76 -4.38 15.50 -28.65
C ARG A 76 -5.76 16.02 -29.05
N ILE A 77 -6.70 16.11 -28.11
CA ILE A 77 -8.06 16.64 -28.38
C ILE A 77 -8.01 18.16 -28.50
N GLU A 78 -7.25 18.84 -27.64
CA GLU A 78 -7.05 20.29 -27.69
C GLU A 78 -6.37 20.71 -29.01
N GLU A 79 -5.30 20.02 -29.41
CA GLU A 79 -4.62 20.26 -30.69
C GLU A 79 -5.58 20.14 -31.89
N LYS A 80 -6.48 19.14 -31.88
CA LYS A 80 -7.49 19.00 -32.94
C LYS A 80 -8.50 20.14 -32.96
N LYS A 81 -8.94 20.61 -31.79
CA LYS A 81 -9.89 21.74 -31.68
C LYS A 81 -9.29 23.08 -32.11
N ILE A 82 -7.98 23.24 -32.08
CA ILE A 82 -7.29 24.46 -32.54
C ILE A 82 -7.19 24.49 -34.07
N VAL A 83 -7.15 23.32 -34.70
CA VAL A 83 -6.99 23.17 -36.16
C VAL A 83 -8.32 23.23 -36.91
N GLU A 84 -9.44 22.83 -36.27
CA GLU A 84 -10.82 23.07 -36.75
C GLU A 84 -11.23 24.54 -36.58
#